data_AF-A0A4R9EJ18-F1
#
_entry.id   AF-A0A4R9EJ18-F1
#
_cell.length_a   1.000
_cell.length_b   1.000
_cell.length_c   1.000
_cell.angle_alpha   90.00
_cell.angle_beta   90.00
_cell.angle_gamma   90.00
#
_symmetry.space_group_name_H-M   'P 1'
#
loop_
_entity.id
_entity.type
_entity.pdbx_description
1 polymer ?
#
loop_
_entity_poly.entity_id
_entity_poly.type
_entity_poly.pdbx_seq_one_letter_code
_entity_poly.pdbx_strand_id
1 'polypeptide(L)'
;MTATTTTPTGGRTRRPLRGATALYGGRRWRPSPYFVFGGLFWLVMSLAFWRVPMCCDFGQHAAVVERLKADLLHPRHPMADLPGAGSPYYSPYAVAQGAFARLTGLAGWEVVKLAGPLNLLVLLTGIGRFVKVLTPRQWAPVFALFAMVVLWGTRMAWWSGYLGLMSMTGNLAYPSTFAIGLAFWAWAWAGSPAGSPRGV
;
A
#
# COMPACT_ATOMS: atom_id res chain seq x y z
N MET A 1 -83.76 15.97 11.69
CA MET A 1 -82.91 15.88 12.90
C MET A 1 -81.83 14.84 12.62
N THR A 2 -80.62 15.30 12.32
CA THR A 2 -79.49 14.50 11.86
C THR A 2 -78.54 14.35 13.05
N ALA A 3 -78.39 13.15 13.60
CA ALA A 3 -77.49 12.90 14.73
C ALA A 3 -76.09 12.61 14.19
N THR A 4 -75.17 13.56 14.40
CA THR A 4 -73.76 13.46 14.07
C THR A 4 -73.07 12.54 15.08
N THR A 5 -72.63 11.35 14.66
CA THR A 5 -71.80 10.47 15.49
C THR A 5 -70.33 10.92 15.38
N THR A 6 -69.81 11.49 16.46
CA THR A 6 -68.39 11.80 16.65
C THR A 6 -67.62 10.54 17.06
N THR A 7 -66.74 10.06 16.20
CA THR A 7 -65.78 8.99 16.54
C THR A 7 -64.49 9.62 17.12
N PRO A 8 -63.99 9.20 18.28
CA PRO A 8 -62.77 9.75 18.84
C PRO A 8 -61.53 9.22 18.09
N THR A 9 -60.68 10.13 17.66
CA THR A 9 -59.34 9.86 17.13
C THR A 9 -58.43 9.36 18.26
N GLY A 10 -58.34 8.04 18.41
CA GLY A 10 -57.37 7.38 19.28
C GLY A 10 -55.95 7.58 18.76
N GLY A 11 -55.30 8.67 19.17
CA GLY A 11 -53.88 8.90 18.93
C GLY A 11 -53.03 7.81 19.59
N ARG A 12 -52.55 6.84 18.79
CA ARG A 12 -51.48 5.92 19.21
C ARG A 12 -50.17 6.70 19.31
N THR A 13 -49.93 7.28 20.48
CA THR A 13 -48.62 7.75 20.88
C THR A 13 -47.68 6.55 20.97
N ARG A 14 -46.85 6.34 19.94
CA ARG A 14 -45.74 5.38 19.98
C ARG A 14 -44.73 5.87 21.02
N ARG A 15 -44.80 5.30 22.22
CA ARG A 15 -43.79 5.46 23.26
C ARG A 15 -42.44 4.96 22.71
N PRO A 16 -41.37 5.77 22.66
CA PRO A 16 -40.07 5.26 22.26
C PRO A 16 -39.58 4.33 23.36
N LEU A 17 -39.57 3.03 23.08
CA LEU A 17 -38.85 2.07 23.91
C LEU A 17 -37.37 2.43 23.83
N ARG A 18 -36.88 3.16 24.84
CA ARG A 18 -35.46 3.34 25.11
C ARG A 18 -34.90 1.98 25.52
N GLY A 19 -34.59 1.16 24.52
CA GLY A 19 -33.81 -0.07 24.66
C GLY A 19 -32.34 0.29 24.90
N ALA A 20 -32.05 0.76 26.11
CA ALA A 20 -30.70 0.94 26.60
C ALA A 20 -30.13 -0.41 27.04
N THR A 21 -29.68 -1.23 26.08
CA THR A 21 -28.74 -2.35 26.31
C THR A 21 -28.16 -2.82 24.97
N ALA A 22 -27.37 -1.98 24.32
CA ALA A 22 -26.26 -2.50 23.51
C ALA A 22 -25.07 -2.64 24.46
N LEU A 23 -25.11 -3.72 25.24
CA LEU A 23 -23.96 -4.22 25.98
C LEU A 23 -22.76 -4.21 25.03
N TYR A 24 -21.65 -3.68 25.53
CA TYR A 24 -20.31 -3.73 24.94
C TYR A 24 -20.00 -5.15 24.43
N GLY A 25 -20.46 -5.46 23.22
CA GLY A 25 -20.05 -6.62 22.48
C GLY A 25 -18.63 -6.32 22.02
N GLY A 26 -17.65 -6.65 22.87
CA GLY A 26 -16.24 -6.58 22.55
C GLY A 26 -16.04 -7.26 21.22
N ARG A 27 -15.91 -6.45 20.16
CA ARG A 27 -15.76 -6.89 18.78
C ARG A 27 -14.41 -7.58 18.75
N ARG A 28 -14.41 -8.90 18.98
CA ARG A 28 -13.23 -9.74 18.87
C ARG A 28 -12.63 -9.43 17.50
N TRP A 29 -11.50 -8.72 17.49
CA TRP A 29 -10.77 -8.40 16.28
C TRP A 29 -10.34 -9.72 15.67
N ARG A 30 -11.14 -10.26 14.75
CA ARG A 30 -10.73 -11.39 13.92
C ARG A 30 -9.94 -10.80 12.76
N PRO A 31 -8.62 -11.04 12.68
CA PRO A 31 -7.84 -10.54 11.56
C PRO A 31 -8.41 -11.13 10.26
N SER A 32 -8.63 -10.28 9.25
CA SER A 32 -9.09 -10.77 7.95
C SER A 32 -8.07 -11.76 7.36
N PRO A 33 -8.47 -12.74 6.54
CA PRO A 33 -7.53 -13.66 5.89
C PRO A 33 -6.36 -12.92 5.22
N TYR A 34 -6.65 -11.82 4.53
CA TYR A 34 -5.61 -11.00 3.89
C TYR A 34 -4.59 -10.39 4.85
N PHE A 35 -4.99 -10.06 6.08
CA PHE A 35 -4.05 -9.57 7.09
C PHE A 35 -3.05 -10.66 7.47
N VAL A 36 -3.53 -11.89 7.66
CA VAL A 36 -2.68 -13.04 8.04
C VAL A 36 -1.79 -13.46 6.87
N PHE A 37 -2.37 -13.77 5.71
CA PHE A 37 -1.62 -14.23 4.54
C PHE A 37 -0.75 -13.13 3.93
N GLY A 38 -1.24 -11.89 3.90
CA GLY A 38 -0.45 -10.74 3.45
C GLY A 38 0.69 -10.41 4.42
N GLY A 39 0.46 -10.51 5.74
CA GLY A 39 1.52 -10.35 6.74
C GLY A 39 2.58 -11.45 6.67
N LEU A 40 2.16 -12.71 6.49
CA LEU A 40 3.09 -13.83 6.28
C LEU A 40 3.88 -13.66 4.98
N PHE A 41 3.21 -13.29 3.88
CA PHE A 41 3.86 -13.01 2.61
C PHE A 41 4.87 -11.87 2.74
N TRP A 42 4.48 -10.78 3.42
CA TRP A 42 5.38 -9.66 3.71
C TRP A 42 6.63 -10.11 4.44
N LEU A 43 6.47 -10.90 5.52
CA LEU A 43 7.58 -11.39 6.32
C LEU A 43 8.50 -12.29 5.51
N VAL A 44 7.95 -13.34 4.88
CA VAL A 44 8.74 -14.32 4.11
C VAL A 44 9.47 -13.65 2.95
N MET A 45 8.77 -12.81 2.19
CA MET A 45 9.38 -12.15 1.03
C MET A 45 10.42 -11.11 1.45
N SER A 46 10.19 -10.38 2.55
CA SER A 46 11.20 -9.48 3.12
C SER A 46 12.44 -10.26 3.55
N LEU A 47 12.28 -11.36 4.29
CA LEU A 47 13.41 -12.21 4.69
C LEU A 47 14.15 -12.77 3.47
N ALA A 48 13.43 -13.25 2.45
CA ALA A 48 14.03 -13.74 1.21
C ALA A 48 14.82 -12.63 0.50
N PHE A 49 14.24 -11.44 0.32
CA PHE A 49 14.92 -10.29 -0.26
C PHE A 49 16.17 -9.90 0.52
N TRP A 50 16.15 -9.96 1.85
CA TRP A 50 17.34 -9.67 2.67
C TRP A 50 18.44 -10.72 2.52
N ARG A 51 18.11 -11.96 2.19
CA ARG A 51 19.09 -13.04 1.94
C ARG A 51 19.71 -12.99 0.55
N VAL A 52 19.05 -12.38 -0.44
CA VAL A 52 19.57 -12.31 -1.80
C VAL A 52 20.67 -11.24 -1.90
N PRO A 53 21.85 -11.57 -2.48
CA PRO A 53 22.93 -10.62 -2.71
C PRO A 53 22.48 -9.42 -3.54
N MET A 54 23.06 -8.26 -3.26
CA MET A 54 22.86 -7.06 -4.06
C MET A 54 23.39 -7.30 -5.48
N CYS A 55 22.58 -7.04 -6.50
CA CYS A 55 22.94 -7.24 -7.90
C CYS A 55 22.22 -6.22 -8.79
N CYS A 56 22.60 -6.21 -10.07
CA CYS A 56 21.97 -5.40 -11.11
C CYS A 56 21.96 -3.90 -10.74
N ASP A 57 20.80 -3.25 -10.86
CA ASP A 57 20.62 -1.80 -10.65
C ASP A 57 20.68 -1.38 -9.17
N PHE A 58 20.85 -2.32 -8.23
CA PHE A 58 20.89 -1.99 -6.80
C PHE A 58 21.97 -0.95 -6.47
N GLY A 59 23.18 -1.12 -7.01
CA GLY A 59 24.28 -0.19 -6.79
C GLY A 59 23.98 1.21 -7.34
N GLN A 60 23.29 1.29 -8.48
CA GLN A 60 22.87 2.55 -9.08
C GLN A 60 21.84 3.27 -8.20
N HIS A 61 20.86 2.56 -7.64
CA HIS A 61 19.91 3.13 -6.67
C HIS A 61 20.60 3.57 -5.38
N ALA A 62 21.57 2.80 -4.87
CA ALA A 62 22.35 3.19 -3.70
C ALA A 62 23.17 4.47 -3.95
N ALA A 63 23.79 4.58 -5.13
CA ALA A 63 24.54 5.77 -5.53
C ALA A 63 23.65 7.01 -5.60
N VAL A 64 22.43 6.89 -6.15
CA VAL A 64 21.43 7.98 -6.16
C VAL A 64 21.16 8.50 -4.75
N VAL A 65 20.93 7.60 -3.79
CA VAL A 65 20.68 7.97 -2.40
C VAL A 65 21.90 8.65 -1.79
N GLU A 66 23.12 8.16 -2.04
CA GLU A 66 24.35 8.80 -1.56
C GLU A 66 24.54 10.21 -2.13
N ARG A 67 24.27 10.41 -3.43
CA ARG A 67 24.36 11.75 -4.04
C ARG A 67 23.37 12.73 -3.41
N LEU A 68 22.14 12.29 -3.17
CA LEU A 68 21.10 13.10 -2.54
C LEU A 68 21.36 13.35 -1.06
N LYS A 69 21.94 12.37 -0.36
CA LYS A 69 22.39 12.54 1.03
C LYS A 69 23.40 13.68 1.15
N ALA A 70 24.35 13.73 0.22
CA ALA A 70 25.36 14.79 0.16
C ALA A 70 24.74 16.16 -0.18
N ASP A 71 23.94 16.25 -1.26
CA ASP A 71 23.24 17.48 -1.66
C ASP A 71 21.87 17.13 -2.28
N LEU A 72 20.80 17.57 -1.62
CA LEU A 72 19.43 17.32 -2.05
C LEU A 72 18.99 18.20 -3.23
N LEU A 73 19.55 19.40 -3.35
CA LEU A 73 19.12 20.39 -4.33
C LEU A 73 19.93 20.28 -5.62
N HIS A 74 21.23 20.02 -5.51
CA HIS A 74 22.14 19.94 -6.65
C HIS A 74 22.98 18.66 -6.61
N PRO A 75 22.36 17.46 -6.60
CA PRO A 75 23.10 16.21 -6.56
C PRO A 75 23.95 16.02 -7.84
N ARG A 76 25.09 15.34 -7.71
CA ARG A 76 25.92 14.92 -8.88
C ARG A 76 25.28 13.75 -9.63
N HIS A 77 25.72 13.47 -10.85
CA HIS A 77 25.24 12.29 -11.58
C HIS A 77 25.61 11.00 -10.80
N PRO A 78 24.69 10.02 -10.63
CA PRO A 78 24.95 8.84 -9.81
C PRO A 78 26.12 7.97 -10.31
N MET A 79 26.35 7.93 -11.63
CA MET A 79 27.30 7.01 -12.27
C MET A 79 28.48 7.68 -12.99
N ALA A 80 28.48 9.00 -13.11
CA ALA A 80 29.49 9.73 -13.86
C ALA A 80 29.89 10.98 -13.07
N ASP A 81 31.11 11.48 -13.27
CA ASP A 81 31.55 12.73 -12.65
C ASP A 81 31.04 13.94 -13.45
N LEU A 82 29.71 14.12 -13.41
CA LEU A 82 28.97 15.15 -14.11
C LEU A 82 27.91 15.76 -13.17
N PRO A 83 27.38 16.97 -13.46
CA PRO A 83 26.19 17.48 -12.78
C PRO A 83 25.01 16.48 -12.91
N GLY A 84 24.19 16.35 -11.86
CA GLY A 84 23.10 15.37 -11.84
C GLY A 84 21.79 15.81 -12.51
N ALA A 85 21.69 17.09 -12.93
CA ALA A 85 20.52 17.61 -13.63
C ALA A 85 20.25 16.79 -14.90
N GLY A 86 19.04 16.22 -15.01
CA GLY A 86 18.63 15.38 -16.15
C GLY A 86 18.82 13.87 -15.97
N SER A 87 19.39 13.40 -14.85
CA SER A 87 19.41 11.96 -14.56
C SER A 87 17.99 11.41 -14.37
N PRO A 88 17.58 10.34 -15.09
CA PRO A 88 16.25 9.74 -14.95
C PRO A 88 16.06 9.04 -13.59
N TYR A 89 17.12 8.90 -12.79
CA TYR A 89 17.08 8.22 -11.50
C TYR A 89 16.67 9.15 -10.35
N TYR A 90 16.66 10.46 -10.57
CA TYR A 90 16.14 11.41 -9.58
C TYR A 90 14.62 11.48 -9.68
N SER A 91 13.96 11.03 -8.61
CA SER A 91 12.50 11.05 -8.46
C SER A 91 12.14 11.57 -7.06
N PRO A 92 10.90 12.03 -6.82
CA PRO A 92 10.46 12.43 -5.48
C PRO A 92 10.67 11.33 -4.43
N TYR A 93 10.52 10.07 -4.83
CA TYR A 93 10.81 8.91 -3.98
C TYR A 93 12.29 8.82 -3.59
N ALA A 94 13.20 9.00 -4.56
CA ALA A 94 14.64 9.01 -4.30
C ALA A 94 15.04 10.19 -3.40
N VAL A 95 14.43 11.37 -3.58
CA VAL A 95 14.66 12.55 -2.71
C VAL A 95 14.26 12.23 -1.26
N ALA A 96 13.11 11.58 -1.06
CA ALA A 96 12.70 11.13 0.28
C ALA A 96 13.69 10.14 0.89
N GLN A 97 14.23 9.21 0.10
CA GLN A 97 15.27 8.27 0.55
C GLN A 97 16.58 9.00 0.92
N GLY A 98 17.03 9.96 0.10
CA GLY A 98 18.22 10.77 0.38
C GLY A 98 18.07 11.64 1.63
N ALA A 99 16.91 12.26 1.82
CA ALA A 99 16.59 13.03 3.02
C ALA A 99 16.59 12.13 4.26
N PHE A 100 15.99 10.93 4.16
CA PHE A 100 16.02 9.93 5.24
C PHE A 100 17.45 9.48 5.56
N ALA A 101 18.28 9.22 4.55
CA ALA A 101 19.70 8.87 4.71
C ALA A 101 20.48 9.99 5.42
N ARG A 102 20.19 11.26 5.09
CA ARG A 102 20.81 12.44 5.71
C ARG A 102 20.41 12.59 7.19
N LEU A 103 19.13 12.34 7.51
CA LEU A 103 18.61 12.43 8.89
C LEU A 103 19.11 11.31 9.79
N THR A 104 19.25 10.10 9.25
CA THR A 104 19.64 8.89 10.02
C THR A 104 21.12 8.59 10.01
N GLY A 105 21.87 9.18 9.07
CA GLY A 105 23.29 8.85 8.85
C GLY A 105 23.52 7.57 8.04
N LEU A 106 22.48 6.81 7.72
CA LEU A 106 22.56 5.54 6.99
C LEU A 106 23.19 5.72 5.60
N ALA A 107 23.93 4.71 5.16
CA ALA A 107 24.44 4.63 3.80
C ALA A 107 23.30 4.35 2.80
N GLY A 108 23.50 4.75 1.55
CA GLY A 108 22.50 4.61 0.49
C GLY A 108 22.09 3.18 0.26
N TRP A 109 23.02 2.22 0.34
CA TRP A 109 22.71 0.80 0.22
C TRP A 109 21.81 0.29 1.38
N GLU A 110 22.00 0.80 2.59
CA GLU A 110 21.17 0.45 3.76
C GLU A 110 19.75 0.96 3.57
N VAL A 111 19.61 2.22 3.14
CA VAL A 111 18.31 2.83 2.85
C VAL A 111 17.59 2.08 1.73
N VAL A 112 18.29 1.69 0.66
CA VAL A 112 17.71 0.88 -0.41
C VAL A 112 17.33 -0.52 0.09
N LYS A 113 18.12 -1.17 0.96
CA LYS A 113 17.70 -2.45 1.58
C LYS A 113 16.45 -2.28 2.45
N LEU A 114 16.37 -1.22 3.25
CA LEU A 114 15.19 -0.92 4.08
C LEU A 114 13.95 -0.58 3.25
N ALA A 115 14.15 0.02 2.07
CA ALA A 115 13.08 0.34 1.14
C ALA A 115 12.33 -0.90 0.63
N GLY A 116 12.99 -2.07 0.53
CA GLY A 116 12.35 -3.29 0.04
C GLY A 116 11.11 -3.70 0.84
N PRO A 117 11.23 -3.96 2.16
CA PRO A 117 10.09 -4.24 3.02
C PRO A 117 9.03 -3.13 3.05
N LEU A 118 9.45 -1.86 3.00
CA LEU A 118 8.54 -0.72 2.97
C LEU A 118 7.70 -0.70 1.68
N ASN A 119 8.34 -0.85 0.52
CA ASN A 119 7.66 -0.90 -0.77
C ASN A 119 6.68 -2.06 -0.84
N LEU A 120 7.06 -3.21 -0.26
CA LEU A 120 6.16 -4.36 -0.17
C LEU A 120 4.92 -4.05 0.69
N LEU A 121 5.06 -3.33 1.81
CA LEU A 121 3.90 -2.91 2.60
C LEU A 121 2.97 -2.01 1.79
N VAL A 122 3.53 -1.04 1.06
CA VAL A 122 2.76 -0.12 0.22
C VAL A 122 2.00 -0.90 -0.87
N LEU A 123 2.67 -1.86 -1.52
CA LEU A 123 2.07 -2.74 -2.51
C LEU A 123 0.93 -3.58 -1.92
N LEU A 124 1.16 -4.28 -0.82
CA LEU A 124 0.16 -5.16 -0.19
C LEU A 124 -1.03 -4.35 0.33
N THR A 125 -0.79 -3.21 0.96
CA THR A 125 -1.89 -2.36 1.44
C THR A 125 -2.68 -1.76 0.28
N GLY A 126 -2.03 -1.40 -0.82
CA GLY A 126 -2.65 -0.92 -2.05
C GLY A 126 -3.56 -1.99 -2.68
N ILE A 127 -3.04 -3.19 -2.93
CA ILE A 127 -3.81 -4.33 -3.46
C ILE A 127 -5.00 -4.64 -2.55
N GLY A 128 -4.75 -4.74 -1.24
CA GLY A 128 -5.77 -5.04 -0.26
C GLY A 128 -6.91 -4.03 -0.25
N ARG A 129 -6.61 -2.74 -0.44
CA ARG A 129 -7.62 -1.68 -0.53
C ARG A 129 -8.34 -1.71 -1.87
N PHE A 130 -7.61 -1.78 -2.98
CA PHE A 130 -8.20 -1.76 -4.31
C PHE A 130 -9.16 -2.93 -4.55
N VAL A 131 -8.76 -4.14 -4.19
CA VAL A 131 -9.61 -5.33 -4.37
C VAL A 131 -10.88 -5.25 -3.52
N LYS A 132 -10.81 -4.67 -2.32
CA LYS A 132 -11.99 -4.47 -1.45
C LYS A 132 -12.98 -3.44 -2.01
N VAL A 133 -12.52 -2.51 -2.86
CA VAL A 133 -13.42 -1.62 -3.61
C VAL A 133 -14.19 -2.39 -4.67
N LEU A 134 -13.56 -3.39 -5.29
CA LEU A 134 -14.19 -4.20 -6.35
C LEU A 134 -15.11 -5.30 -5.83
N THR A 135 -14.87 -5.82 -4.62
CA THR A 135 -15.67 -6.92 -4.07
C THR A 135 -15.68 -6.96 -2.54
N PRO A 136 -16.82 -7.30 -1.90
CA PRO A 136 -16.90 -7.48 -0.45
C PRO A 136 -16.29 -8.81 0.05
N ARG A 137 -15.88 -9.72 -0.85
CA ARG A 137 -15.38 -11.06 -0.49
C ARG A 137 -14.03 -10.98 0.25
N GLN A 138 -14.00 -11.47 1.49
CA GLN A 138 -12.82 -11.38 2.37
C GLN A 138 -11.57 -12.10 1.84
N TRP A 139 -11.74 -13.15 1.03
CA TRP A 139 -10.64 -13.91 0.42
C TRP A 139 -10.15 -13.36 -0.92
N ALA A 140 -10.91 -12.46 -1.57
CA ALA A 140 -10.55 -11.95 -2.88
C ALA A 140 -9.17 -11.27 -2.92
N PRO A 141 -8.76 -10.46 -1.92
CA PRO A 141 -7.42 -9.88 -1.91
C PRO A 141 -6.30 -10.93 -1.81
N VAL A 142 -6.55 -12.06 -1.15
CA VAL A 142 -5.59 -13.17 -1.04
C VAL A 142 -5.38 -13.80 -2.41
N PHE A 143 -6.47 -14.12 -3.11
CA PHE A 143 -6.39 -14.69 -4.45
C PHE A 143 -5.82 -13.69 -5.47
N ALA A 144 -6.13 -12.41 -5.35
CA ALA A 144 -5.56 -11.37 -6.20
C ALA A 144 -4.04 -11.26 -6.01
N LEU A 145 -3.55 -11.27 -4.76
CA LEU A 145 -2.12 -11.31 -4.48
C LEU A 145 -1.46 -12.56 -5.08
N PHE A 146 -2.05 -13.73 -4.83
CA PHE A 146 -1.54 -15.00 -5.35
C PHE A 146 -1.46 -15.01 -6.89
N ALA A 147 -2.55 -14.62 -7.55
CA ALA A 147 -2.59 -14.50 -9.00
C ALA A 147 -1.55 -13.49 -9.50
N MET A 148 -1.43 -12.33 -8.85
CA MET A 148 -0.45 -11.31 -9.23
C MET A 148 0.98 -11.83 -9.16
N VAL A 149 1.35 -12.68 -8.20
CA VAL A 149 2.75 -13.14 -8.05
C VAL A 149 3.07 -14.44 -8.80
N VAL A 150 2.06 -15.26 -9.12
CA VAL A 150 2.23 -16.56 -9.79
C VAL A 150 2.03 -16.47 -11.30
N LEU A 151 1.14 -15.60 -11.79
CA LEU A 151 0.81 -15.54 -13.23
C LEU A 151 1.93 -14.96 -14.11
N TRP A 152 2.98 -14.40 -13.52
CA TRP A 152 4.22 -14.05 -14.25
C TRP A 152 5.05 -15.27 -14.64
N GLY A 153 4.68 -16.47 -14.18
CA GLY A 153 5.48 -17.68 -14.29
C GLY A 153 6.42 -17.90 -13.10
N THR A 154 7.11 -19.03 -13.10
CA THR A 154 8.02 -19.43 -12.00
C THR A 154 9.48 -19.09 -12.26
N ARG A 155 9.82 -18.68 -13.48
CA ARG A 155 11.19 -18.30 -13.85
C ARG A 155 11.48 -16.86 -13.46
N MET A 156 12.72 -16.58 -13.10
CA MET A 156 13.16 -15.24 -12.78
C MET A 156 13.22 -14.39 -14.06
N ALA A 157 12.41 -13.33 -14.11
CA ALA A 157 12.54 -12.29 -15.12
C ALA A 157 13.33 -11.12 -14.52
N TRP A 158 14.46 -10.79 -15.13
CA TRP A 158 15.35 -9.72 -14.68
C TRP A 158 14.92 -8.37 -15.28
N TRP A 159 13.80 -7.85 -14.79
CA TRP A 159 13.37 -6.48 -15.10
C TRP A 159 12.69 -5.86 -13.89
N SER A 160 13.01 -4.58 -13.63
CA SER A 160 12.76 -3.91 -12.34
C SER A 160 11.29 -3.82 -11.95
N GLY A 161 10.35 -3.90 -12.90
CA GLY A 161 8.90 -3.86 -12.62
C GLY A 161 8.21 -5.22 -12.50
N TYR A 162 8.91 -6.36 -12.60
CA TYR A 162 8.28 -7.67 -12.43
C TYR A 162 7.98 -7.95 -10.95
N LEU A 163 6.72 -8.28 -10.68
CA LEU A 163 6.21 -8.67 -9.35
C LEU A 163 6.03 -10.19 -9.22
N GLY A 164 6.70 -10.98 -10.06
CA GLY A 164 6.75 -12.43 -9.94
C GLY A 164 7.53 -12.85 -8.68
N LEU A 165 7.19 -14.01 -8.11
CA LEU A 165 7.74 -14.49 -6.84
C LEU A 165 9.28 -14.44 -6.78
N MET A 166 9.95 -14.93 -7.84
CA MET A 166 11.41 -14.96 -7.93
C MET A 166 12.01 -13.59 -8.28
N SER A 167 11.31 -12.75 -9.03
CA SER A 167 11.81 -11.41 -9.39
C SER A 167 11.77 -10.46 -8.20
N MET A 168 10.76 -10.58 -7.33
CA MET A 168 10.60 -9.74 -6.14
C MET A 168 11.75 -9.90 -5.15
N THR A 169 12.42 -11.05 -5.10
CA THR A 169 13.57 -11.23 -4.20
C THR A 169 14.77 -10.33 -4.55
N GLY A 170 14.82 -9.77 -5.78
CA GLY A 170 15.81 -8.78 -6.18
C GLY A 170 15.25 -7.36 -6.35
N ASN A 171 13.99 -7.22 -6.77
CA ASN A 171 13.42 -5.95 -7.22
C ASN A 171 12.64 -5.17 -6.16
N LEU A 172 12.42 -5.72 -4.96
CA LEU A 172 11.54 -5.11 -3.96
C LEU A 172 11.93 -3.67 -3.59
N ALA A 173 13.23 -3.40 -3.53
CA ALA A 173 13.74 -2.07 -3.20
C ALA A 173 13.59 -1.03 -4.32
N TYR A 174 13.23 -1.45 -5.53
CA TYR A 174 13.20 -0.55 -6.67
C TYR A 174 11.96 0.35 -6.67
N PRO A 175 12.09 1.59 -7.20
CA PRO A 175 10.98 2.56 -7.23
C PRO A 175 9.71 2.05 -7.93
N SER A 176 9.85 1.13 -8.89
CA SER A 176 8.75 0.46 -9.60
C SER A 176 7.76 -0.23 -8.65
N THR A 177 8.26 -0.99 -7.67
CA THR A 177 7.42 -1.69 -6.69
C THR A 177 6.59 -0.69 -5.88
N PHE A 178 7.21 0.40 -5.45
CA PHE A 178 6.54 1.49 -4.73
C PHE A 178 5.48 2.17 -5.61
N ALA A 179 5.84 2.50 -6.85
CA ALA A 179 4.94 3.16 -7.80
C ALA A 179 3.70 2.31 -8.12
N ILE A 180 3.86 0.99 -8.32
CA ILE A 180 2.72 0.08 -8.53
C ILE A 180 1.83 0.04 -7.28
N GLY A 181 2.44 0.00 -6.08
CA GLY A 181 1.68 0.09 -4.84
C GLY A 181 0.86 1.38 -4.74
N LEU A 182 1.47 2.52 -5.05
CA LEU A 182 0.77 3.82 -5.10
C LEU A 182 -0.33 3.85 -6.16
N ALA A 183 -0.15 3.19 -7.30
CA ALA A 183 -1.19 3.09 -8.33
C ALA A 183 -2.43 2.36 -7.80
N PHE A 184 -2.26 1.24 -7.09
CA PHE A 184 -3.39 0.56 -6.45
C PHE A 184 -4.06 1.43 -5.37
N TRP A 185 -3.28 2.19 -4.61
CA TRP A 185 -3.82 3.17 -3.67
C TRP A 185 -4.65 4.25 -4.36
N ALA A 186 -4.15 4.82 -5.45
CA ALA A 186 -4.85 5.83 -6.24
C ALA A 186 -6.16 5.29 -6.81
N TRP A 187 -6.16 4.07 -7.35
CA TRP A 187 -7.39 3.43 -7.85
C TRP A 187 -8.37 3.08 -6.73
N ALA A 188 -7.88 2.66 -5.57
CA ALA A 188 -8.74 2.42 -4.42
C ALA A 188 -9.46 3.71 -3.98
N TRP A 189 -8.77 4.86 -4.01
CA TRP A 189 -9.39 6.15 -3.73
C TRP A 189 -10.37 6.58 -4.82
N ALA A 190 -10.02 6.43 -6.09
CA ALA A 190 -10.89 6.79 -7.20
C ALA A 190 -12.19 5.96 -7.25
N GLY A 191 -12.11 4.67 -6.89
CA GLY A 191 -13.29 3.79 -6.86
C GLY A 191 -14.07 3.83 -5.54
N SER A 192 -13.58 4.53 -4.52
CA SER A 192 -14.35 4.76 -3.29
C SER A 192 -15.48 5.74 -3.61
N PRO A 193 -16.75 5.47 -3.25
CA PRO A 193 -17.84 6.40 -3.54
C PRO A 193 -17.54 7.80 -3.02
N ALA A 194 -17.31 8.74 -3.93
CA ALA A 194 -17.12 10.14 -3.61
C ALA A 194 -18.46 10.71 -3.14
N GLY A 195 -18.69 10.71 -1.83
CA GLY A 195 -19.80 11.42 -1.19
C GLY A 195 -21.18 10.83 -1.46
N SER A 196 -21.74 10.11 -0.48
CA SER A 196 -23.19 10.22 -0.28
C SER A 196 -23.51 11.70 -0.02
N PRO A 197 -24.49 12.31 -0.72
CA PRO A 197 -24.97 13.63 -0.33
C PRO A 197 -25.39 13.54 1.13
N ARG A 198 -24.84 14.44 1.98
CA ARG A 198 -25.44 14.65 3.30
C ARG A 198 -26.81 15.25 3.03
N GLY A 199 -27.84 14.40 3.07
CA GLY A 199 -29.20 14.87 3.12
C GLY A 199 -29.41 15.58 4.44
N VAL A 200 -29.45 16.92 4.39
CA VAL A 200 -30.37 17.77 5.14
C VAL A 200 -30.75 18.90 4.18
#